data_AF-A0A366MDN6-F1
#
_entry.id   AF-A0A366MDN6-F1
#
_cell.length_a   1.000
_cell.length_b   1.000
_cell.length_c   1.000
_cell.angle_alpha   90.00
_cell.angle_beta   90.00
_cell.angle_gamma   90.00
#
_symmetry.space_group_name_H-M   'P 1'
#
loop_
_entity.id
_entity.type
_entity.pdbx_description
1 polymer ?
#
loop_
_entity_poly.entity_id
_entity_poly.type
_entity_poly.pdbx_seq_one_letter_code
_entity_poly.pdbx_strand_id
1 'polypeptide(L)'
;MIVKDSNFINNSAGQYGGAIYIGNGNNVSISNSTFINNSAVEYGGAIIVVVGNNIFINNSTFYNNKAQYGDGVFNGVFTNNITIINSNFINNSVTIFGGAVYNNNGNKLSVISSNFINNSAVGRGDVMYNAAKR
;
A
#
# COMPACT_ATOMS: atom_id res chain seq x y z
N MET A 1 -6.94 -12.67 5.79
CA MET A 1 -7.72 -11.56 6.39
C MET A 1 -8.64 -10.99 5.33
N ILE A 2 -9.88 -10.63 5.67
CA ILE A 2 -10.83 -10.02 4.74
C ILE A 2 -11.22 -8.66 5.30
N VAL A 3 -11.06 -7.61 4.50
CA VAL A 3 -11.52 -6.25 4.77
C VAL A 3 -12.45 -5.86 3.64
N LYS A 4 -13.69 -5.52 3.98
CA LYS A 4 -14.72 -5.23 2.98
C LYS A 4 -15.61 -4.09 3.46
N ASP A 5 -15.99 -3.21 2.56
CA ASP A 5 -16.99 -2.15 2.81
C ASP A 5 -16.63 -1.31 4.05
N SER A 6 -15.33 -1.00 4.23
CA SER A 6 -14.77 -0.42 5.46
C SER A 6 -14.09 0.92 5.23
N ASN A 7 -14.11 1.79 6.24
CA ASN A 7 -13.46 3.12 6.20
C ASN A 7 -12.42 3.26 7.32
N PHE A 8 -11.18 3.55 6.93
CA PHE A 8 -10.06 3.83 7.83
C PHE A 8 -9.62 5.27 7.64
N ILE A 9 -9.90 6.13 8.62
CA ILE A 9 -9.75 7.58 8.49
C ILE A 9 -8.90 8.13 9.64
N ASN A 10 -7.89 8.94 9.33
CA ASN A 10 -7.03 9.63 10.29
C ASN A 10 -6.33 8.70 11.30
N ASN A 11 -5.99 7.47 10.89
CA ASN A 11 -5.23 6.56 11.76
C ASN A 11 -3.73 6.87 11.66
N SER A 12 -3.00 6.69 12.76
CA SER A 12 -1.56 6.91 12.81
C SER A 12 -0.85 5.81 13.57
N ALA A 13 0.27 5.32 13.02
CA ALA A 13 1.14 4.37 13.67
C ALA A 13 2.56 4.93 13.83
N GLY A 14 3.17 4.68 15.00
CA GLY A 14 4.54 5.10 15.28
C GLY A 14 5.61 4.35 14.48
N GLN A 15 5.25 3.26 13.80
CA GLN A 15 6.17 2.51 12.93
C GLN A 15 5.49 2.07 11.63
N TYR A 16 4.53 1.15 11.70
CA TYR A 16 4.07 0.42 10.51
C TYR A 16 2.56 0.42 10.35
N GLY A 17 2.08 0.55 9.10
CA GLY A 17 0.68 0.30 8.76
C GLY A 17 -0.26 1.28 9.44
N GLY A 18 -0.30 2.53 8.96
CA GLY A 18 -1.03 3.61 9.62
C GLY A 18 -2.49 3.29 9.94
N ALA A 19 -3.15 2.48 9.09
CA ALA A 19 -4.44 1.86 9.37
C ALA A 19 -4.33 0.36 9.65
N ILE A 20 -3.56 -0.38 8.86
CA ILE A 20 -3.51 -1.85 8.93
C ILE A 20 -2.06 -2.34 8.84
N TYR A 21 -1.65 -3.09 9.86
CA TYR A 21 -0.42 -3.87 9.87
C TYR A 21 -0.74 -5.37 9.77
N ILE A 22 -0.11 -6.04 8.80
CA ILE A 22 -0.19 -7.50 8.65
C ILE A 22 1.21 -8.09 8.69
N GLY A 23 1.57 -8.71 9.81
CA GLY A 23 2.87 -9.40 9.94
C GLY A 23 2.96 -10.65 9.07
N ASN A 24 1.93 -11.50 9.09
CA ASN A 24 1.82 -12.68 8.24
C ASN A 24 0.40 -12.81 7.70
N GLY A 25 0.24 -12.69 6.38
CA GLY A 25 -1.03 -12.58 5.70
C GLY A 25 -1.09 -13.41 4.43
N ASN A 26 -1.42 -14.69 4.57
CA ASN A 26 -1.79 -15.49 3.40
C ASN A 26 -3.25 -15.21 3.02
N ASN A 27 -3.49 -14.92 1.74
CA ASN A 27 -4.81 -14.61 1.19
C ASN A 27 -5.47 -13.41 1.90
N VAL A 28 -4.86 -12.24 1.74
CA VAL A 28 -5.43 -10.97 2.19
C VAL A 28 -6.30 -10.40 1.07
N SER A 29 -7.56 -10.10 1.38
CA SER A 29 -8.50 -9.46 0.46
C SER A 29 -8.99 -8.16 1.06
N ILE A 30 -8.82 -7.07 0.33
CA ILE A 30 -9.31 -5.73 0.66
C ILE A 30 -10.19 -5.29 -0.50
N SER A 31 -11.46 -5.01 -0.22
CA SER A 31 -12.40 -4.61 -1.27
C SER A 31 -13.36 -3.53 -0.81
N ASN A 32 -13.79 -2.67 -1.75
CA ASN A 32 -14.79 -1.63 -1.49
C ASN A 32 -14.48 -0.77 -0.26
N SER A 33 -13.19 -0.54 0.03
CA SER A 33 -12.75 0.09 1.27
C SER A 33 -12.04 1.40 0.98
N THR A 34 -12.07 2.29 1.97
CA THR A 34 -11.47 3.62 1.87
C THR A 34 -10.44 3.85 2.97
N PHE A 35 -9.27 4.34 2.59
CA PHE A 35 -8.16 4.71 3.46
C PHE A 35 -7.84 6.18 3.25
N ILE A 36 -8.24 7.03 4.20
CA ILE A 36 -8.07 8.50 4.13
C ILE A 36 -7.16 8.99 5.26
N ASN A 37 -6.17 9.82 4.91
CA ASN A 37 -5.33 10.54 5.88
C ASN A 37 -4.65 9.61 6.90
N ASN A 38 -4.36 8.37 6.53
CA ASN A 38 -3.64 7.47 7.43
C ASN A 38 -2.13 7.72 7.32
N SER A 39 -1.42 7.54 8.42
CA SER A 39 0.01 7.80 8.46
C SER A 39 0.80 6.75 9.25
N ALA A 40 2.00 6.45 8.78
CA ALA A 40 2.99 5.68 9.51
C ALA A 40 4.33 6.41 9.48
N VAL A 41 5.08 6.35 10.58
CA VAL A 41 6.41 6.96 10.63
C VAL A 41 7.38 6.22 9.70
N GLU A 42 7.37 4.89 9.72
CA GLU A 42 8.23 4.08 8.86
C GLU A 42 7.44 3.66 7.60
N TYR A 43 6.96 2.42 7.52
CA TYR A 43 6.45 1.83 6.27
C TYR A 43 4.92 1.65 6.23
N GLY A 44 4.35 1.72 5.02
CA GLY A 44 2.93 1.47 4.78
C GLY A 44 2.06 2.53 5.42
N GLY A 45 2.07 3.73 4.83
CA GLY A 45 1.32 4.89 5.34
C GLY A 45 -0.16 4.60 5.62
N ALA A 46 -0.78 3.72 4.83
CA ALA A 46 -2.07 3.12 5.15
C ALA A 46 -1.93 1.66 5.55
N ILE A 47 -1.30 0.84 4.71
CA ILE A 47 -1.28 -0.61 4.87
C ILE A 47 0.12 -1.14 4.64
N ILE A 48 0.55 -2.07 5.47
CA ILE A 48 1.70 -2.93 5.19
C ILE A 48 1.36 -4.41 5.35
N VAL A 49 1.92 -5.21 4.44
CA VAL A 49 1.98 -6.66 4.53
C VAL A 49 3.45 -7.09 4.51
N VAL A 50 3.94 -7.57 5.65
CA VAL A 50 5.36 -7.94 5.78
C VAL A 50 5.63 -9.29 5.09
N VAL A 51 4.79 -10.30 5.35
CA VAL A 51 4.88 -11.61 4.70
C VAL A 51 3.51 -12.02 4.21
N GLY A 52 3.38 -12.45 2.95
CA GLY A 52 2.09 -12.91 2.45
C GLY A 52 2.06 -13.48 1.03
N ASN A 53 1.26 -14.51 0.79
CA ASN A 53 1.23 -15.16 -0.52
C ASN A 53 0.40 -14.41 -1.57
N ASN A 54 -0.88 -14.16 -1.28
CA ASN A 54 -1.80 -13.56 -2.25
C ASN A 54 -2.50 -12.37 -1.61
N ILE A 55 -2.21 -11.17 -2.11
CA ILE A 55 -2.77 -9.92 -1.64
C ILE A 55 -3.61 -9.35 -2.78
N PHE A 56 -4.89 -9.17 -2.50
CA PHE A 56 -5.86 -8.69 -3.46
C PHE A 56 -6.48 -7.38 -2.96
N ILE A 57 -6.34 -6.32 -3.74
CA ILE A 57 -6.97 -5.03 -3.50
C ILE A 57 -7.88 -4.73 -4.68
N ASN A 58 -9.17 -4.52 -4.41
CA ASN A 58 -10.14 -4.26 -5.46
C ASN A 58 -11.08 -3.11 -5.08
N ASN A 59 -11.41 -2.26 -6.05
CA ASN A 59 -12.41 -1.22 -5.90
C ASN A 59 -12.23 -0.40 -4.61
N SER A 60 -10.99 -0.03 -4.28
CA SER A 60 -10.65 0.63 -3.02
C SER A 60 -9.96 1.96 -3.29
N THR A 61 -10.08 2.90 -2.35
CA THR A 61 -9.51 4.24 -2.47
C THR A 61 -8.52 4.52 -1.35
N PHE A 62 -7.33 4.96 -1.73
CA PHE A 62 -6.27 5.44 -0.86
C PHE A 62 -6.07 6.92 -1.15
N TYR A 63 -6.51 7.78 -0.23
CA TYR A 63 -6.45 9.22 -0.38
C TYR A 63 -5.63 9.88 0.72
N ASN A 64 -4.64 10.69 0.32
CA ASN A 64 -3.83 11.51 1.22
C ASN A 64 -3.19 10.73 2.38
N ASN A 65 -2.78 9.49 2.13
CA ASN A 65 -2.04 8.72 3.12
C ASN A 65 -0.55 9.05 3.04
N LYS A 66 0.18 8.83 4.15
CA LYS A 66 1.58 9.23 4.24
C LYS A 66 2.47 8.21 4.96
N ALA A 67 3.61 7.87 4.36
CA ALA A 67 4.70 7.19 5.05
C ALA A 67 5.88 8.16 5.21
N GLN A 68 6.31 8.47 6.44
CA GLN A 68 7.33 9.51 6.67
C GLN A 68 8.76 9.06 6.34
N TYR A 69 9.11 7.79 6.51
CA TYR A 69 10.45 7.29 6.17
C TYR A 69 10.41 6.05 5.30
N GLY A 70 9.23 5.51 5.04
CA GLY A 70 9.12 4.23 4.35
C GLY A 70 8.69 4.33 2.92
N ASP A 71 8.36 3.14 2.43
CA ASP A 71 8.16 2.87 1.03
C ASP A 71 6.68 2.57 0.78
N GLY A 72 6.01 3.31 -0.12
CA GLY A 72 4.59 3.16 -0.41
C GLY A 72 3.62 3.51 0.73
N VAL A 73 2.42 3.97 0.37
CA VAL A 73 1.29 3.98 1.32
C VAL A 73 0.64 2.61 1.45
N PHE A 74 0.69 1.81 0.39
CA PHE A 74 0.56 0.37 0.45
C PHE A 74 1.93 -0.26 0.22
N ASN A 75 2.37 -1.07 1.18
CA ASN A 75 3.66 -1.75 1.12
C ASN A 75 3.48 -3.26 1.26
N GLY A 76 3.94 -4.02 0.27
CA GLY A 76 4.18 -5.45 0.40
C GLY A 76 5.67 -5.72 0.43
N VAL A 77 6.15 -6.40 1.47
CA VAL A 77 7.56 -6.76 1.58
C VAL A 77 7.76 -8.16 0.97
N PHE A 78 7.82 -9.21 1.78
CA PHE A 78 8.02 -10.58 1.32
C PHE A 78 6.71 -11.19 0.82
N THR A 79 6.17 -10.65 -0.29
CA THR A 79 4.89 -11.06 -0.86
C THR A 79 5.00 -11.78 -2.20
N ASN A 80 4.28 -12.89 -2.40
CA ASN A 80 4.38 -13.60 -3.67
C ASN A 80 3.61 -12.88 -4.78
N ASN A 81 2.33 -12.60 -4.55
CA ASN A 81 1.44 -11.97 -5.54
C ASN A 81 0.68 -10.81 -4.91
N ILE A 82 0.83 -9.62 -5.48
CA ILE A 82 -0.05 -8.48 -5.25
C ILE A 82 -0.82 -8.19 -6.53
N THR A 83 -2.14 -8.11 -6.40
CA THR A 83 -3.02 -7.72 -7.49
C THR A 83 -3.89 -6.56 -7.03
N ILE A 84 -3.81 -5.44 -7.73
CA ILE A 84 -4.57 -4.21 -7.48
C ILE A 84 -5.45 -3.95 -8.70
N ILE A 85 -6.77 -3.91 -8.49
CA ILE A 85 -7.75 -3.76 -9.57
C ILE A 85 -8.74 -2.64 -9.23
N ASN A 86 -9.13 -1.84 -10.22
CA ASN A 86 -10.20 -0.84 -10.10
C ASN A 86 -10.02 0.11 -8.89
N SER A 87 -8.77 0.40 -8.51
CA SER A 87 -8.48 1.11 -7.26
C SER A 87 -7.86 2.47 -7.55
N ASN A 88 -8.03 3.39 -6.61
CA ASN A 88 -7.56 4.76 -6.75
C ASN A 88 -6.54 5.08 -5.66
N PHE A 89 -5.35 5.51 -6.05
CA PHE A 89 -4.34 6.07 -5.18
C PHE A 89 -4.20 7.54 -5.54
N ILE A 90 -4.61 8.43 -4.65
CA ILE A 90 -4.72 9.86 -4.91
C ILE A 90 -4.02 10.65 -3.79
N ASN A 91 -3.17 11.61 -4.16
CA ASN A 91 -2.48 12.51 -3.24
C ASN A 91 -1.68 11.78 -2.14
N ASN A 92 -1.22 10.55 -2.38
CA ASN A 92 -0.44 9.82 -1.38
C ASN A 92 1.03 10.24 -1.46
N SER A 93 1.68 10.33 -0.31
CA SER A 93 3.06 10.81 -0.25
C SER A 93 3.94 9.89 0.59
N VAL A 94 5.16 9.68 0.10
CA VAL A 94 6.23 9.05 0.87
C VAL A 94 7.52 9.83 0.69
N THR A 95 8.45 9.64 1.61
CA THR A 95 9.67 10.46 1.63
C THR A 95 10.85 9.76 0.95
N ILE A 96 10.84 8.42 0.83
CA ILE A 96 11.98 7.67 0.27
C ILE A 96 11.62 7.00 -1.07
N PHE A 97 10.94 5.84 -1.08
CA PHE A 97 10.69 5.09 -2.33
C PHE A 97 9.23 4.68 -2.55
N GLY A 98 8.77 4.66 -3.79
CA GLY A 98 7.41 4.22 -4.17
C GLY A 98 6.31 5.15 -3.68
N GLY A 99 5.85 6.07 -4.52
CA GLY A 99 4.87 7.10 -4.14
C GLY A 99 3.59 6.55 -3.50
N ALA A 100 2.99 5.53 -4.12
CA ALA A 100 1.72 4.96 -3.73
C ALA A 100 1.83 3.48 -3.32
N VAL A 101 2.46 2.67 -4.17
CA VAL A 101 2.58 1.22 -4.01
C VAL A 101 4.04 0.82 -4.06
N TYR A 102 4.46 0.04 -3.08
CA TYR A 102 5.80 -0.53 -3.00
C TYR A 102 5.73 -2.03 -2.82
N ASN A 103 6.37 -2.77 -3.71
CA ASN A 103 6.54 -4.23 -3.62
C ASN A 103 8.04 -4.56 -3.48
N ASN A 104 8.47 -4.96 -2.28
CA ASN A 104 9.88 -5.09 -1.90
C ASN A 104 10.29 -6.54 -1.63
N ASN A 105 11.03 -7.16 -2.55
CA ASN A 105 11.32 -8.59 -2.49
C ASN A 105 10.08 -9.47 -2.66
N GLY A 106 8.99 -8.92 -3.20
CA GLY A 106 7.91 -9.74 -3.69
C GLY A 106 8.22 -10.37 -5.04
N ASN A 107 7.35 -11.24 -5.56
CA ASN A 107 7.57 -11.86 -6.87
C ASN A 107 6.79 -11.16 -7.96
N LYS A 108 5.54 -10.76 -7.70
CA LYS A 108 4.66 -10.19 -8.72
C LYS A 108 3.80 -9.05 -8.18
N LEU A 109 3.79 -7.94 -8.91
CA LEU A 109 2.83 -6.85 -8.78
C LEU A 109 2.04 -6.72 -10.09
N SER A 110 0.72 -6.81 -10.00
CA SER A 110 -0.20 -6.57 -11.11
C SER A 110 -1.15 -5.43 -10.75
N VAL A 111 -1.22 -4.43 -11.62
CA VAL A 111 -2.05 -3.24 -11.43
C VAL A 111 -2.91 -3.07 -12.68
N ILE A 112 -4.23 -3.17 -12.52
CA ILE A 112 -5.20 -3.24 -13.62
C ILE A 112 -6.29 -2.20 -13.38
N SER A 113 -6.62 -1.42 -14.40
CA SER A 113 -7.73 -0.45 -14.36
C SER A 113 -7.72 0.46 -13.12
N SER A 114 -6.53 0.84 -12.65
CA SER A 114 -6.34 1.57 -11.39
C SER A 114 -5.68 2.93 -11.65
N ASN A 115 -6.06 3.94 -10.87
CA ASN A 115 -5.61 5.31 -11.06
C ASN A 115 -4.58 5.71 -10.00
N PHE A 116 -3.54 6.40 -10.43
CA PHE A 116 -2.49 6.94 -9.57
C PHE A 116 -2.32 8.43 -9.85
N ILE A 117 -2.97 9.27 -9.06
CA ILE A 117 -3.08 10.71 -9.31
C ILE A 117 -2.34 11.46 -8.20
N ASN A 118 -1.40 12.34 -8.58
CA ASN A 118 -0.67 13.22 -7.66
C ASN A 118 0.00 12.48 -6.49
N ASN A 119 0.45 11.24 -6.69
CA ASN A 119 1.23 10.55 -5.67
C ASN A 119 2.70 10.94 -5.83
N SER A 120 3.39 11.17 -4.72
CA SER A 120 4.78 11.67 -4.74
C SER A 120 5.68 10.83 -3.84
N ALA A 121 6.86 10.49 -4.34
CA ALA A 121 8.01 10.13 -3.50
C ALA A 121 9.01 11.29 -3.55
N VAL A 122 9.54 11.71 -2.39
CA VAL A 122 10.59 12.75 -2.36
C VAL A 122 11.94 12.19 -2.83
N GLY A 123 12.22 10.92 -2.56
CA GLY A 123 13.40 10.22 -3.05
C GLY A 123 13.28 9.77 -4.51
N ARG A 124 14.24 8.94 -4.97
CA ARG A 124 14.36 8.49 -6.38
C ARG A 124 13.27 7.49 -6.83
N GLY A 125 12.13 7.44 -6.14
CA GLY A 125 11.08 6.47 -6.40
C GLY A 125 10.04 6.98 -7.39
N ASP A 126 9.64 6.13 -8.34
CA ASP A 126 8.43 6.34 -9.13
C ASP A 126 7.17 6.25 -8.25
N VAL A 127 6.02 6.64 -8.81
CA VAL A 127 4.70 6.52 -8.18
C VAL A 127 4.39 5.09 -7.72
N MET A 128 4.94 4.10 -8.42
CA MET A 128 4.93 2.70 -8.01
C MET A 128 6.33 2.12 -8.14
N TYR A 129 6.73 1.26 -7.22
CA TYR A 129 8.00 0.56 -7.31
C TYR A 129 7.82 -0.95 -7.09
N ASN A 130 8.46 -1.73 -7.94
CA ASN A 130 8.41 -3.18 -7.91
C ASN A 130 9.84 -3.76 -7.97
N ALA A 131 10.40 -4.14 -6.81
CA ALA A 131 11.63 -4.91 -6.73
C ALA A 131 11.33 -6.41 -6.75
N ALA A 132 10.69 -6.85 -7.84
CA ALA A 132 10.41 -8.26 -8.04
C ALA A 132 11.71 -9.05 -8.24
N LYS A 133 11.88 -10.17 -7.52
CA LYS A 133 12.94 -11.13 -7.87
C LYS A 133 12.58 -11.76 -9.21
N ARG A 134 13.48 -11.62 -10.19
CA ARG A 134 13.34 -12.24 -11.51
C ARG A 134 13.20 -13.75 -11.41
#